data_AF-A0AAW6VRB1-F1
#
_entry.id   AF-A0AAW6VRB1-F1
#
_cell.length_a   1.000
_cell.length_b   1.000
_cell.length_c   1.000
_cell.angle_alpha   90.00
_cell.angle_beta   90.00
_cell.angle_gamma   90.00
#
_symmetry.space_group_name_H-M   'P 1'
#
loop_
_entity.id
_entity.type
_entity.pdbx_description
1 polymer ?
#
loop_
_entity_poly.entity_id
_entity_poly.type
_entity_poly.pdbx_seq_one_letter_code
_entity_poly.pdbx_strand_id
1 'polypeptide(L)'
;MKKITIVGLGNMGLNFINSVNKDFKKNISDIEINSLLLIPKELDKDFIINNIQKNHQIFVVAGLGGSTSNALIELVDILKRIDINPNVIVLKPFAFEGKEKVELANSVIEKLNDSLNNLKIFDNNDIDSLGDKNLPMKEMFTLMDKNIFEFIIKKASM
;
A
#
# COMPACT_ATOMS: atom_id res chain seq x y z
N MET A 1 19.76 -7.83 -10.32
CA MET A 1 18.95 -7.76 -9.09
C MET A 1 17.95 -6.63 -9.26
N LYS A 2 16.65 -6.94 -9.25
CA LYS A 2 15.61 -5.91 -9.36
C LYS A 2 15.55 -5.13 -8.05
N LYS A 3 15.24 -3.83 -8.09
CA LYS A 3 15.19 -2.99 -6.90
C LYS A 3 13.82 -2.39 -6.75
N ILE A 4 13.22 -2.57 -5.59
CA ILE A 4 11.90 -2.02 -5.28
C ILE A 4 11.95 -1.22 -4.00
N THR A 5 11.06 -0.23 -3.90
CA THR A 5 10.79 0.48 -2.65
C THR A 5 9.32 0.33 -2.33
N ILE A 6 9.04 -0.26 -1.17
CA ILE A 6 7.70 -0.38 -0.62
C ILE A 6 7.49 0.80 0.33
N VAL A 7 6.62 1.72 -0.06
CA VAL A 7 6.19 2.86 0.74
C VAL A 7 4.91 2.48 1.47
N GLY A 8 4.99 2.31 2.79
CA GLY A 8 3.83 2.12 3.65
C GLY A 8 3.30 3.47 4.13
N LEU A 9 2.02 3.76 3.93
CA LEU A 9 1.40 5.00 4.37
C LEU A 9 0.42 4.76 5.53
N GLY A 10 0.66 5.45 6.65
CA GLY A 10 -0.17 5.37 7.85
C GLY A 10 -0.05 4.05 8.61
N ASN A 11 -1.00 3.78 9.51
CA ASN A 11 -0.91 2.65 10.45
C ASN A 11 -0.94 1.28 9.76
N MET A 12 -1.78 1.11 8.74
CA MET A 12 -1.79 -0.11 7.94
C MET A 12 -0.44 -0.30 7.23
N GLY A 13 0.11 0.77 6.65
CA GLY A 13 1.43 0.74 6.03
C GLY A 13 2.54 0.34 6.99
N LEU A 14 2.52 0.84 8.24
CA LEU A 14 3.43 0.43 9.30
C LEU A 14 3.32 -1.07 9.59
N ASN A 15 2.10 -1.58 9.80
CA ASN A 15 1.87 -3.00 10.05
C ASN A 15 2.37 -3.86 8.89
N PHE A 16 2.04 -3.46 7.66
CA PHE A 16 2.48 -4.15 6.44
C PHE A 16 4.01 -4.19 6.33
N ILE A 17 4.69 -3.05 6.51
CA ILE A 17 6.16 -2.98 6.50
C ILE A 17 6.77 -3.90 7.58
N ASN A 18 6.16 -3.97 8.76
CA ASN A 18 6.61 -4.87 9.82
C ASN A 18 6.45 -6.34 9.40
N SER A 19 5.32 -6.72 8.81
CA SER A 19 5.09 -8.06 8.25
C SER A 19 6.12 -8.40 7.16
N VAL A 20 6.40 -7.47 6.25
CA VAL A 20 7.42 -7.63 5.19
C VAL A 20 8.81 -7.84 5.79
N ASN A 21 9.21 -7.01 6.74
CA ASN A 21 10.53 -7.04 7.33
C ASN A 21 10.76 -8.25 8.23
N LYS A 22 9.73 -8.69 8.94
CA LYS A 22 9.85 -9.80 9.88
C LYS A 22 9.74 -11.15 9.19
N ASP A 23 8.78 -11.30 8.29
CA ASP A 23 8.33 -12.63 7.86
C ASP A 23 8.42 -12.83 6.35
N PHE A 24 8.09 -11.85 5.53
CA PHE A 24 7.92 -12.12 4.09
C PHE A 24 9.18 -11.97 3.23
N LYS A 25 10.12 -11.09 3.61
CA LYS A 25 11.38 -10.95 2.84
C LYS A 25 12.33 -12.13 2.99
N LYS A 26 12.07 -13.04 3.94
CA LYS A 26 12.85 -14.26 4.12
C LYS A 26 12.69 -15.10 2.86
N ASN A 27 13.80 -15.39 2.17
CA ASN A 27 13.89 -16.22 0.95
C ASN A 27 13.63 -15.51 -0.40
N ILE A 28 13.77 -14.19 -0.50
CA ILE A 28 13.82 -13.48 -1.79
C ILE A 28 15.27 -13.08 -2.08
N SER A 29 15.93 -13.78 -2.99
CA SER A 29 17.34 -13.52 -3.37
C SER A 29 17.49 -12.52 -4.51
N ASP A 30 16.49 -12.39 -5.38
CA ASP A 30 16.67 -11.75 -6.69
C ASP A 30 16.16 -10.29 -6.73
N ILE A 31 15.52 -9.85 -5.64
CA ILE A 31 14.91 -8.53 -5.48
C ILE A 31 15.46 -7.86 -4.21
N GLU A 32 16.07 -6.70 -4.39
CA GLU A 32 16.43 -5.79 -3.31
C GLU A 32 15.19 -4.99 -2.90
N ILE A 33 14.75 -5.16 -1.65
CA ILE A 33 13.54 -4.52 -1.12
C ILE A 33 13.94 -3.44 -0.11
N ASN A 34 13.69 -2.18 -0.45
CA ASN A 34 13.73 -1.07 0.48
C ASN A 34 12.32 -0.80 1.04
N SER A 35 12.22 -0.37 2.30
CA SER A 35 10.95 -0.03 2.93
C SER A 35 10.98 1.41 3.46
N LEU A 36 9.97 2.20 3.15
CA LEU A 36 9.82 3.58 3.61
C LEU A 36 8.45 3.75 4.28
N LEU A 37 8.43 4.16 5.54
CA LEU A 37 7.19 4.50 6.23
C LEU A 37 6.93 6.00 6.13
N LEU A 38 5.71 6.37 5.75
CA LEU A 38 5.24 7.76 5.75
C LEU A 38 4.02 7.89 6.66
N ILE A 39 3.99 8.96 7.47
CA ILE A 39 2.92 9.25 8.40
C ILE A 39 2.07 10.39 7.82
N PRO A 40 0.74 10.22 7.62
CA PRO A 40 -0.09 11.21 6.94
C PRO A 40 0.00 12.65 7.46
N LYS A 41 0.16 12.82 8.78
CA LYS A 41 0.23 14.15 9.42
C LYS A 41 1.61 14.82 9.31
N GLU A 42 2.62 14.06 8.89
CA GLU A 42 4.03 14.46 8.85
C GLU A 42 4.58 14.29 7.42
N LEU A 43 3.70 14.36 6.43
CA LEU A 43 4.08 14.20 5.04
C LEU A 43 4.97 15.38 4.63
N ASP A 44 6.27 15.13 4.57
CA ASP A 44 7.27 16.13 4.19
C ASP A 44 7.83 15.82 2.81
N LYS A 45 7.68 16.79 1.90
CA LYS A 45 8.06 16.63 0.49
C LYS A 45 9.56 16.39 0.34
N ASP A 46 10.39 17.12 1.07
CA ASP A 46 11.84 17.04 0.94
C ASP A 46 12.34 15.70 1.49
N PHE A 47 11.78 15.24 2.61
CA PHE A 47 12.01 13.91 3.14
C PHE A 47 11.68 12.82 2.12
N ILE A 48 10.50 12.89 1.48
CA ILE A 48 10.09 11.91 0.46
C ILE A 48 11.08 11.90 -0.71
N ILE A 49 11.44 13.07 -1.23
CA ILE A 49 12.36 13.20 -2.37
C ILE A 49 13.75 12.63 -2.03
N ASN A 50 14.24 12.89 -0.82
CA ASN A 50 15.57 12.46 -0.38
C ASN A 50 15.64 10.96 -0.06
N ASN A 51 14.51 10.32 0.30
CA ASN A 51 14.48 8.92 0.69
C ASN A 51 13.94 7.97 -0.39
N ILE A 52 13.38 8.49 -1.48
CA ILE A 52 12.93 7.68 -2.61
C ILE A 52 14.01 7.55 -3.68
N GLN A 53 14.34 6.29 -3.96
CA GLN A 53 15.32 5.93 -4.98
C GLN A 53 14.65 5.87 -6.36
N LYS A 54 14.97 6.83 -7.24
CA LYS A 54 14.38 6.92 -8.59
C LYS A 54 14.61 5.68 -9.47
N ASN A 55 15.67 4.93 -9.22
CA ASN A 55 15.98 3.68 -9.93
C ASN A 55 15.27 2.45 -9.33
N HIS A 56 14.45 2.61 -8.30
CA HIS A 56 13.62 1.54 -7.74
C HIS A 56 12.22 1.59 -8.35
N GLN A 57 11.62 0.44 -8.56
CA GLN A 57 10.19 0.38 -8.80
C GLN A 57 9.44 0.69 -7.49
N ILE A 58 8.59 1.70 -7.51
CA ILE A 58 7.92 2.19 -6.31
C ILE A 58 6.54 1.53 -6.17
N PHE A 59 6.29 0.96 -4.99
CA PHE A 59 4.99 0.43 -4.58
C PHE A 59 4.51 1.23 -3.37
N VAL A 60 3.31 1.79 -3.44
CA VAL A 60 2.69 2.51 -2.31
C VAL A 60 1.57 1.65 -1.76
N VAL A 61 1.60 1.35 -0.47
CA VAL A 61 0.62 0.51 0.23
C VAL A 61 -0.10 1.34 1.30
N ALA A 62 -1.42 1.47 1.18
CA ALA A 62 -2.21 2.36 2.03
C ALA A 62 -3.60 1.78 2.34
N GLY A 63 -4.04 1.95 3.59
CA GLY A 63 -5.43 1.70 3.98
C GLY A 63 -6.27 2.97 3.81
N LEU A 64 -7.43 2.86 3.17
CA LEU A 64 -8.34 3.98 2.92
C LEU A 64 -9.42 4.12 3.99
N GLY A 65 -10.14 5.25 3.96
CA GLY A 65 -11.26 5.53 4.86
C GLY A 65 -10.88 6.38 6.07
N GLY A 66 -9.78 7.14 6.00
CA GLY A 66 -9.35 8.04 7.08
C GLY A 66 -8.36 9.08 6.59
N SER A 67 -7.54 9.63 7.49
CA SER A 67 -6.54 10.65 7.15
C SER A 67 -5.53 10.20 6.09
N THR A 68 -5.22 8.91 6.04
CA THR A 68 -4.36 8.28 5.01
C THR A 68 -4.87 8.53 3.60
N SER A 69 -6.19 8.63 3.39
CA SER A 69 -6.78 8.79 2.06
C SER A 69 -6.37 10.09 1.38
N ASN A 70 -6.38 11.22 2.11
CA ASN A 70 -5.96 12.50 1.56
C ASN A 70 -4.44 12.56 1.35
N ALA A 71 -3.65 12.04 2.30
CA ALA A 71 -2.19 11.99 2.19
C ALA A 71 -1.72 11.11 1.04
N LEU A 72 -2.49 10.07 0.65
CA LEU A 72 -2.17 9.24 -0.51
C LEU A 72 -2.26 10.03 -1.81
N ILE A 73 -3.27 10.88 -1.96
CA ILE A 73 -3.42 11.74 -3.15
C ILE A 73 -2.22 12.69 -3.25
N GLU A 74 -1.90 13.36 -2.14
CA GLU A 74 -0.76 14.28 -2.08
C GLU A 74 0.58 13.57 -2.37
N LEU A 75 0.80 12.39 -1.79
CA LEU A 75 1.99 11.58 -2.05
C LEU A 75 2.11 11.21 -3.54
N VAL A 76 1.02 10.75 -4.16
CA VAL A 76 1.01 10.40 -5.59
C VAL A 76 1.37 11.61 -6.46
N ASP A 77 0.84 12.78 -6.13
CA ASP A 77 1.16 14.03 -6.84
C ASP A 77 2.63 14.42 -6.68
N ILE A 78 3.19 14.28 -5.47
CA ILE A 78 4.62 14.52 -5.21
C ILE A 78 5.49 13.59 -6.08
N LEU A 79 5.16 12.30 -6.13
CA LEU A 79 5.92 11.30 -6.90
C LEU A 79 5.88 11.57 -8.40
N LYS A 80 4.70 11.89 -8.95
CA LYS A 80 4.57 12.23 -10.37
C LYS A 80 5.36 13.48 -10.74
N ARG A 81 5.39 14.50 -9.88
CA ARG A 81 6.16 15.73 -10.10
C ARG A 81 7.67 15.49 -10.16
N ILE A 82 8.16 14.38 -9.62
CA ILE A 82 9.57 13.97 -9.70
C ILE A 82 9.84 12.85 -10.70
N ASP A 83 8.88 12.62 -11.62
CA ASP A 83 8.92 11.63 -12.69
C ASP A 83 8.93 10.17 -12.20
N ILE A 84 8.19 9.91 -11.13
CA ILE A 84 7.96 8.56 -10.60
C ILE A 84 6.48 8.20 -10.78
N ASN A 85 6.22 7.09 -11.47
CA ASN A 85 4.89 6.51 -11.63
C ASN A 85 4.72 5.31 -10.69
N PRO A 86 4.17 5.51 -9.47
CA PRO A 86 4.08 4.44 -8.49
C PRO A 86 3.03 3.37 -8.86
N ASN A 87 3.26 2.13 -8.42
CA ASN A 87 2.22 1.11 -8.31
C ASN A 87 1.51 1.34 -6.99
N VAL A 88 0.26 1.80 -7.03
CA VAL A 88 -0.51 2.11 -5.82
C VAL A 88 -1.39 0.92 -5.48
N ILE A 89 -1.30 0.47 -4.23
CA ILE A 89 -2.06 -0.65 -3.68
C ILE A 89 -2.86 -0.12 -2.50
N VAL A 90 -4.18 -0.20 -2.61
CA VAL A 90 -5.09 0.31 -1.59
C VAL A 90 -5.95 -0.78 -1.01
N LEU A 91 -6.18 -0.70 0.30
CA LEU A 91 -7.11 -1.55 1.01
C LEU A 91 -8.36 -0.74 1.38
N LYS A 92 -9.54 -1.19 0.95
CA LYS A 92 -10.81 -0.57 1.32
C LYS A 92 -11.18 -0.95 2.76
N PRO A 93 -11.81 -0.04 3.53
CA PRO A 93 -12.27 -0.36 4.88
C PRO A 93 -13.35 -1.46 4.84
N PHE A 94 -13.53 -2.19 5.94
CA PHE A 94 -14.67 -3.11 6.04
C PHE A 94 -15.99 -2.35 6.01
N ALA A 95 -17.07 -2.99 5.52
CA ALA A 95 -18.40 -2.38 5.52
C ALA A 95 -18.88 -1.96 6.93
N PHE A 96 -18.46 -2.69 7.97
CA PHE A 96 -18.80 -2.40 9.36
C PHE A 96 -18.04 -1.23 9.97
N GLU A 97 -16.96 -0.72 9.33
CA GLU A 97 -16.16 0.37 9.89
C GLU A 97 -16.82 1.76 9.75
N GLY A 98 -17.94 1.85 9.03
CA GLY A 98 -18.76 3.05 8.93
C GLY A 98 -18.90 3.57 7.49
N LYS A 99 -20.09 4.10 7.18
CA LYS A 99 -20.46 4.58 5.84
C LYS A 99 -19.55 5.70 5.34
N GLU A 100 -19.23 6.69 6.19
CA GLU A 100 -18.37 7.82 5.82
C GLU A 100 -16.96 7.38 5.37
N LYS A 101 -16.39 6.36 6.04
CA LYS A 101 -15.09 5.80 5.66
C LYS A 101 -15.14 5.15 4.29
N VAL A 102 -16.21 4.39 4.00
CA VAL A 102 -16.41 3.73 2.70
C VAL A 102 -16.58 4.77 1.59
N GLU A 103 -17.39 5.80 1.82
CA GLU A 103 -17.60 6.89 0.86
C GLU A 103 -16.29 7.64 0.57
N LEU A 104 -15.53 7.98 1.61
CA LEU A 104 -14.21 8.59 1.45
C LEU A 104 -13.25 7.69 0.65
N ALA A 105 -13.21 6.39 0.96
CA ALA A 105 -12.37 5.43 0.24
C ALA A 105 -12.73 5.35 -1.25
N ASN A 106 -14.03 5.26 -1.57
CA ASN A 106 -14.51 5.24 -2.95
C ASN A 106 -14.15 6.53 -3.70
N SER A 107 -14.34 7.70 -3.07
CA SER A 107 -13.98 8.98 -3.70
C SER A 107 -12.48 9.09 -4.00
N VAL A 108 -11.63 8.59 -3.10
CA VAL A 108 -10.18 8.59 -3.35
C VAL A 108 -9.79 7.61 -4.45
N ILE A 109 -10.41 6.43 -4.50
CA ILE A 109 -10.19 5.46 -5.59
C ILE A 109 -10.52 6.05 -6.96
N GLU A 110 -11.65 6.76 -7.07
CA GLU A 110 -12.06 7.42 -8.31
C GLU A 110 -11.00 8.42 -8.78
N LYS A 111 -10.58 9.34 -7.90
CA LYS A 111 -9.50 10.31 -8.20
C LYS A 111 -8.18 9.63 -8.59
N LEU A 112 -7.85 8.51 -7.94
CA LEU A 112 -6.63 7.78 -8.23
C LEU A 112 -6.70 7.07 -9.58
N ASN A 113 -7.84 6.48 -9.95
CA ASN A 113 -8.06 5.86 -11.26
C ASN A 113 -7.87 6.84 -12.41
N ASP A 114 -8.35 8.07 -12.26
CA ASP A 114 -8.21 9.10 -13.31
C ASP A 114 -6.74 9.52 -13.51
N SER A 115 -5.93 9.36 -12.47
CA SER A 115 -4.57 9.88 -12.45
C SER A 115 -3.50 8.79 -12.61
N LEU A 116 -3.80 7.52 -12.32
CA LEU A 116 -2.84 6.42 -12.25
C LEU A 116 -3.18 5.30 -13.24
N ASN A 117 -2.14 4.80 -13.91
CA ASN A 117 -2.25 3.59 -14.73
C ASN A 117 -2.14 2.29 -13.93
N ASN A 118 -1.56 2.34 -12.73
CA ASN A 118 -1.22 1.17 -11.91
C ASN A 118 -1.84 1.25 -10.52
N LEU A 119 -3.17 1.23 -10.43
CA LEU A 119 -3.91 1.11 -9.17
C LEU A 119 -4.39 -0.33 -8.97
N LYS A 120 -4.03 -0.94 -7.84
CA LYS A 120 -4.57 -2.22 -7.38
C LYS A 120 -5.39 -2.01 -6.11
N ILE A 121 -6.63 -2.46 -6.16
CA ILE A 121 -7.57 -2.39 -5.05
C ILE A 121 -7.69 -3.80 -4.45
N PHE A 122 -7.55 -3.86 -3.13
CA PHE A 122 -7.95 -4.99 -2.30
C PHE A 122 -9.16 -4.56 -1.47
N ASP A 123 -10.23 -5.36 -1.49
CA ASP A 123 -11.40 -5.11 -0.66
C ASP A 123 -11.31 -5.98 0.60
N ASN A 124 -11.45 -5.37 1.77
CA ASN A 124 -11.47 -6.12 3.02
C ASN A 124 -12.65 -7.11 3.10
N ASN A 125 -13.75 -6.85 2.38
CA ASN A 125 -14.88 -7.78 2.32
C ASN A 125 -14.57 -9.02 1.47
N ASP A 126 -13.54 -8.99 0.61
CA ASP A 126 -13.10 -10.17 -0.15
C ASP A 126 -12.43 -11.20 0.77
N ILE A 127 -11.94 -10.79 1.94
CA ILE A 127 -11.31 -11.69 2.92
C ILE A 127 -12.30 -12.75 3.42
N ASP A 128 -13.58 -12.37 3.62
CA ASP A 128 -14.64 -13.30 4.03
C ASP A 128 -14.89 -14.42 3.01
N SER A 129 -14.48 -14.22 1.76
CA SER A 129 -14.57 -15.22 0.69
C SER A 129 -13.31 -16.11 0.56
N LEU A 130 -12.20 -15.70 1.18
CA LEU A 130 -10.88 -16.33 1.04
C LEU A 130 -10.50 -17.24 2.23
N GLY A 131 -11.31 -17.30 3.28
CA GLY A 131 -10.99 -18.02 4.52
C GLY A 131 -12.17 -18.76 5.14
N ASP A 132 -11.86 -19.64 6.10
CA ASP A 132 -12.85 -20.26 6.97
C ASP A 132 -13.52 -19.14 7.79
N LYS A 133 -14.86 -19.13 7.89
CA LYS A 133 -15.68 -18.02 8.46
C LYS A 133 -15.37 -17.71 9.94
N ASN A 134 -14.45 -18.47 10.56
CA ASN A 134 -14.05 -18.40 11.95
C ASN A 134 -12.60 -17.91 12.15
N LEU A 135 -11.91 -17.46 11.10
CA LEU A 135 -10.54 -16.95 11.23
C LEU A 135 -10.49 -15.73 12.17
N PRO A 136 -9.60 -15.73 13.18
CA PRO A 136 -9.38 -14.56 14.01
C PRO A 136 -8.98 -13.35 13.16
N MET A 137 -9.49 -12.16 13.51
CA MET A 137 -9.24 -10.93 12.75
C MET A 137 -7.75 -10.64 12.51
N LYS A 138 -6.89 -11.00 13.47
CA LYS A 138 -5.43 -10.87 13.32
C LYS A 138 -4.88 -11.72 12.18
N GLU A 139 -5.36 -12.96 12.04
CA GLU A 139 -4.92 -13.88 10.98
C GLU A 139 -5.41 -13.42 9.61
N MET A 140 -6.62 -12.87 9.55
CA MET A 140 -7.17 -12.22 8.34
C MET A 140 -6.27 -11.08 7.85
N PHE A 141 -5.81 -10.20 8.75
CA PHE A 141 -4.87 -9.14 8.37
C PHE A 141 -3.53 -9.68 7.89
N THR A 142 -2.98 -10.71 8.55
CA THR A 142 -1.72 -11.33 8.11
C THR A 142 -1.86 -12.00 6.73
N LEU A 143 -3.01 -12.62 6.44
CA LEU A 143 -3.29 -13.20 5.13
C LEU A 143 -3.40 -12.12 4.06
N MET A 144 -4.06 -11.00 4.35
CA MET A 144 -4.15 -9.86 3.44
C MET A 144 -2.76 -9.26 3.16
N ASP A 145 -1.95 -9.04 4.20
CA ASP A 145 -0.57 -8.59 4.06
C ASP A 145 0.23 -9.55 3.16
N LYS A 146 0.07 -10.86 3.33
CA LYS A 146 0.73 -11.86 2.48
C LYS A 146 0.30 -11.74 1.02
N ASN A 147 -1.01 -11.62 0.74
CA ASN A 147 -1.54 -11.48 -0.62
C ASN A 147 -1.06 -10.20 -1.30
N ILE A 148 -1.05 -9.07 -0.58
CA ILE A 148 -0.51 -7.81 -1.07
C ILE A 148 0.98 -7.97 -1.41
N PHE A 149 1.76 -8.61 -0.53
CA PHE A 149 3.18 -8.82 -0.77
C PHE A 149 3.45 -9.74 -1.97
N GLU A 150 2.73 -10.86 -2.11
CA GLU A 150 2.85 -11.74 -3.27
C GLU A 150 2.52 -11.02 -4.58
N PHE A 151 1.51 -10.14 -4.57
CA PHE A 151 1.22 -9.28 -5.71
C PHE A 151 2.39 -8.35 -6.05
N ILE A 152 3.00 -7.69 -5.05
CA ILE A 152 4.17 -6.82 -5.24
C ILE A 152 5.31 -7.60 -5.88
N ILE A 153 5.65 -8.78 -5.34
CA ILE A 153 6.75 -9.59 -5.85
C ILE A 153 6.48 -10.07 -7.27
N LYS A 154 5.27 -10.55 -7.57
CA LYS A 154 4.90 -10.95 -8.93
C LYS A 154 5.01 -9.79 -9.91
N LYS A 155 4.48 -8.61 -9.55
CA LYS A 155 4.53 -7.40 -10.39
C LYS A 155 5.95 -6.87 -10.57
N ALA A 156 6.79 -6.98 -9.54
CA ALA A 156 8.21 -6.63 -9.62
C ALA A 156 8.97 -7.60 -10.53
N SER A 157 8.60 -8.87 -10.57
CA SER A 157 9.25 -9.90 -11.39
C SER A 157 8.85 -9.87 -12.87
N MET A 158 7.72 -9.28 -13.23
CA MET A 158 7.34 -9.00 -14.63
C MET A 158 8.28 -7.97 -15.28
#